data_AF-A0A952LIS3-F1
#
_entry.id   AF-A0A952LIS3-F1
#
_cell.length_a   1.000
_cell.length_b   1.000
_cell.length_c   1.000
_cell.angle_alpha   90.00
_cell.angle_beta   90.00
_cell.angle_gamma   90.00
#
_symmetry.space_group_name_H-M   'P 1'
#
loop_
_entity.id
_entity.type
_entity.pdbx_description
1 polymer ?
#
loop_
_entity_poly.entity_id
_entity_poly.type
_entity_poly.pdbx_seq_one_letter_code
_entity_poly.pdbx_strand_id
1 'polypeptide(L)' 'NPVESVNSMIEKVRINLGGYFQSVDILEINLFIQRDNLKNRKWEKPIPAFKGASYEILQLFNKKFSIQTQNY' A
#
# COMPACT_ATOMS: atom_id res chain seq x y z
N ASN A 1 0.42 -12.55 -3.07
CA ASN A 1 -0.59 -11.73 -2.37
C ASN A 1 0.08 -10.45 -1.85
N PRO A 2 -0.44 -9.24 -2.14
CA PRO A 2 0.17 -7.97 -1.69
C PRO A 2 0.36 -7.87 -0.17
N VAL A 3 -0.61 -8.34 0.62
CA VAL A 3 -0.57 -8.29 2.09
C VAL A 3 0.54 -9.19 2.64
N GLU A 4 0.59 -10.45 2.19
CA GLU A 4 1.63 -11.40 2.58
C GLU A 4 3.04 -10.91 2.19
N SER A 5 3.16 -10.22 1.05
CA SER A 5 4.44 -9.65 0.63
C SER A 5 4.92 -8.54 1.56
N VAL A 6 4.00 -7.71 2.07
CA VAL A 6 4.33 -6.65 3.05
C VAL A 6 4.69 -7.29 4.39
N ASN A 7 3.88 -8.23 4.87
CA ASN A 7 4.15 -8.92 6.14
C ASN A 7 5.49 -9.66 6.10
N SER A 8 5.78 -10.39 5.02
CA SER A 8 7.05 -11.10 4.83
C SER A 8 8.25 -10.16 4.82
N MET A 9 8.10 -8.94 4.30
CA MET A 9 9.15 -7.92 4.31
C MET A 9 9.42 -7.41 5.73
N ILE A 10 8.37 -7.14 6.51
CA ILE A 10 8.48 -6.71 7.91
C ILE A 10 9.13 -7.82 8.76
N GLU A 11 8.70 -9.06 8.57
CA GLU A 11 9.25 -10.22 9.29
C GLU A 11 10.75 -10.43 8.99
N LYS A 12 11.19 -10.22 7.75
CA LYS A 12 12.62 -10.24 7.43
C LYS A 12 13.42 -9.20 8.22
N VAL A 13 12.88 -7.99 8.37
CA VAL A 13 13.52 -6.95 9.19
C VAL A 13 13.59 -7.40 10.65
N ARG A 14 12.48 -7.93 11.21
CA ARG A 14 12.45 -8.44 12.58
C ARG A 14 13.49 -9.53 12.81
N ILE A 15 13.59 -10.50 11.90
CA ILE A 15 14.58 -11.59 11.97
C ILE A 15 16.00 -11.03 11.95
N ASN A 16 16.28 -10.08 11.06
CA ASN A 16 17.61 -9.45 10.95
C ASN A 16 18.00 -8.63 12.19
N LEU A 17 17.01 -8.15 12.96
CA LEU A 17 17.21 -7.42 14.22
C LEU A 17 17.36 -8.34 15.44
N GLY A 18 17.45 -9.66 15.25
CA GLY A 18 17.57 -10.63 16.34
C GLY A 18 16.24 -11.21 16.83
N GLY A 19 15.18 -11.09 16.03
CA GLY A 19 13.87 -11.67 16.30
C GLY A 19 12.89 -10.72 17.01
N TYR A 20 13.26 -9.48 17.28
CA TYR A 20 12.35 -8.45 17.81
C TYR A 20 12.84 -7.05 17.42
N PHE A 21 11.93 -6.07 17.51
CA PHE A 21 12.28 -4.66 17.42
C PHE A 21 12.61 -4.15 18.82
N GLN A 22 13.73 -3.44 18.97
CA GLN A 22 14.24 -3.05 20.28
C GLN A 22 13.41 -1.94 20.96
N SER A 23 12.62 -1.19 20.18
CA SER A 23 11.61 -0.25 20.66
C SER A 23 10.51 -0.04 19.61
N VAL A 24 9.42 0.63 20.01
CA VAL A 24 8.36 1.06 19.08
C VAL A 24 8.92 2.05 18.05
N ASP A 25 9.77 2.99 18.46
CA ASP A 25 10.38 3.97 17.55
C ASP A 25 11.19 3.29 16.44
N ILE A 26 11.95 2.24 16.78
CA ILE A 26 12.73 1.47 15.80
C ILE A 26 11.81 0.75 14.82
N LEU A 27 10.70 0.17 15.29
CA LEU A 27 9.68 -0.42 14.43
C LEU A 27 9.10 0.64 13.47
N GLU A 28 8.69 1.80 13.99
CA GLU A 28 8.09 2.87 13.19
C GLU A 28 9.03 3.40 12.10
N ILE A 29 10.30 3.63 12.44
CA ILE A 29 11.32 4.05 11.46
C ILE A 29 11.48 2.99 10.37
N ASN A 30 11.54 1.71 10.73
CA ASN A 30 11.65 0.63 9.76
C ASN A 30 10.41 0.56 8.86
N LEU A 31 9.19 0.65 9.43
CA LEU A 31 7.95 0.66 8.66
C LEU A 31 7.92 1.83 7.67
N PHE A 32 8.35 3.01 8.11
CA PHE A 32 8.44 4.19 7.25
C PHE A 32 9.38 3.97 6.07
N ILE A 33 10.61 3.51 6.32
CA ILE A 33 11.61 3.25 5.27
C ILE A 33 11.11 2.20 4.28
N GLN A 34 10.50 1.13 4.77
CA GLN A 34 9.98 0.08 3.89
C GLN A 34 8.81 0.55 3.03
N ARG A 35 7.91 1.35 3.60
CA ARG A 35 6.81 1.98 2.86
C ARG A 35 7.33 2.94 1.79
N ASP A 36 8.35 3.73 2.10
CA ASP A 36 9.00 4.62 1.14
C ASP A 36 9.67 3.84 -0.01
N ASN A 37 10.40 2.77 0.31
CA ASN A 37 10.98 1.87 -0.68
C ASN A 37 9.95 1.20 -1.59
N LEU A 38 8.80 0.80 -1.04
CA LEU A 38 7.70 0.24 -1.84
C LEU A 38 7.14 1.29 -2.78
N LYS A 39 6.84 2.49 -2.28
CA LYS A 39 6.29 3.60 -3.05
C LYS A 39 7.20 4.02 -4.20
N ASN A 40 8.50 4.17 -3.92
CA ASN A 40 9.49 4.69 -4.88
C ASN A 40 10.06 3.61 -5.80
N ARG A 41 9.63 2.34 -5.67
CA ARG A 41 10.10 1.24 -6.53
C ARG A 41 8.94 0.38 -7.00
N LYS A 42 8.53 -0.60 -6.18
CA LYS A 42 7.60 -1.64 -6.60
C LYS A 42 6.21 -1.12 -6.94
N TRP A 43 5.77 -0.03 -6.30
CA TRP A 43 4.46 0.58 -6.51
C TRP A 43 4.52 1.80 -7.44
N GLU A 44 5.68 2.10 -8.02
CA GLU A 44 5.83 3.17 -9.00
C GLU A 44 4.99 2.90 -10.25
N LYS A 45 4.91 1.62 -10.67
CA LYS A 45 4.16 1.22 -11.86
C LYS A 45 2.77 0.71 -11.48
N PRO A 46 1.69 1.32 -11.99
CA PRO A 46 0.35 0.82 -11.76
C PRO A 46 0.17 -0.54 -12.42
N ILE A 47 -0.61 -1.40 -11.76
CA ILE A 47 -0.95 -2.72 -12.30
C ILE A 47 -1.81 -2.52 -13.56
N PRO A 48 -1.40 -3.04 -14.74
CA PRO A 48 -2.08 -2.77 -16.01
C PRO A 48 -3.56 -3.12 -16.04
N ALA A 49 -3.95 -4.21 -15.35
CA ALA A 49 -5.35 -4.63 -15.26
C ALA A 49 -6.24 -3.56 -14.60
N PHE A 50 -5.75 -2.87 -13.56
CA PHE A 50 -6.49 -1.77 -12.93
C PHE A 50 -6.57 -0.54 -13.84
N LYS A 51 -5.54 -0.29 -14.66
CA LYS A 51 -5.61 0.78 -15.68
C LYS A 51 -6.69 0.49 -16.71
N GLY A 52 -6.81 -0.76 -17.16
CA GLY A 52 -7.88 -1.20 -18.07
C GLY A 52 -9.28 -1.05 -17.46
N ALA A 53 -9.44 -1.40 -16.19
CA ALA A 53 -10.72 -1.28 -15.47
C ALA A 53 -11.02 0.13 -14.92
N SER A 54 -10.10 1.09 -15.08
CA SER A 54 -10.22 2.41 -14.44
C SER A 54 -11.49 3.16 -14.82
N TYR A 55 -11.89 3.07 -16.09
CA TYR A 55 -13.13 3.68 -16.59
C TYR A 55 -14.38 3.06 -15.94
N GLU A 56 -14.45 1.73 -15.87
CA GLU A 56 -15.58 1.03 -15.26
C GLU A 56 -15.68 1.33 -13.76
N ILE A 57 -14.54 1.37 -13.07
CA ILE A 57 -14.48 1.75 -11.64
C ILE A 57 -15.02 3.17 -11.45
N LEU A 58 -14.63 4.12 -12.32
CA LEU A 58 -15.13 5.49 -12.27
C LEU A 58 -16.64 5.55 -12.54
N GLN A 59 -17.16 4.78 -13.49
CA GLN A 59 -18.59 4.72 -13.77
C GLN A 59 -19.38 4.15 -12.58
N LEU A 60 -18.89 3.08 -11.95
CA LEU A 60 -19.50 2.50 -10.76
C LEU A 60 -19.50 3.50 -9.59
N PHE A 61 -18.39 4.22 -9.41
CA PHE A 61 -18.30 5.27 -8.40
C PHE A 61 -19.32 6.38 -8.66
N ASN A 62 -19.38 6.93 -9.86
CA ASN A 62 -20.34 7.97 -10.22
C ASN A 62 -21.78 7.51 -10.08
N LYS A 63 -22.11 6.28 -10.50
CA LYS A 63 -23.47 5.74 -10.36
C LYS A 63 -23.87 5.60 -8.89
N LYS A 64 -22.93 5.21 -8.02
CA LYS A 64 -23.18 4.99 -6.60
C LYS A 64 -23.21 6.29 -5.79
N PHE A 65 -22.40 7.28 -6.17
CA PHE A 65 -22.11 8.46 -5.36
C PHE A 65 -22.44 9.80 -6.02
N SER A 66 -23.05 9.83 -7.21
CA SER A 66 -23.34 11.06 -7.98
C SER A 66 -24.01 12.15 -7.16
N ILE A 67 -24.96 11.79 -6.30
CA ILE A 67 -25.73 12.73 -5.47
C ILE A 67 -24.85 13.38 -4.39
N GLN A 68 -23.83 12.68 -3.87
CA GLN A 68 -22.94 13.23 -2.84
C GLN A 68 -21.77 14.02 -3.41
N THR A 69 -21.34 13.73 -4.65
CA THR A 69 -20.13 14.33 -5.24
C THR A 69 -20.40 15.53 -6.14
N GLN A 70 -21.64 15.72 -6.63
CA GLN A 70 -21.99 16.84 -7.53
C GLN A 70 -22.53 18.10 -6.83
N ASN A 71 -22.65 18.11 -5.49
CA ASN A 71 -23.20 19.24 -4.72
C ASN A 71 -22.12 20.16 -4.11
N TYR A 72 -20.98 20.34 -4.77
CA TYR A 72 -19.95 21.33 -4.42
C TYR A 72 -19.79 22.37 -5.53
#